data_AF-A0A3D4BW73-F1
#
_entry.id   AF-A0A3D4BW73-F1
#
_cell.length_a   1.000
_cell.length_b   1.000
_cell.length_c   1.000
_cell.angle_alpha   90.00
_cell.angle_beta   90.00
_cell.angle_gamma   90.00
#
_symmetry.space_group_name_H-M   'P 1'
#
loop_
_entity.id
_entity.type
_entity.pdbx_description
1 polymer ?
#
loop_
_entity_poly.entity_id
_entity_poly.type
_entity_poly.pdbx_seq_one_letter_code
_entity_poly.pdbx_strand_id
1 'polypeptide(L)'
;MKTELKAKFLQHLVGKKKDDQGFTLIELLVVIIIIGILSAIALPSFLNQAKKARQSEAKTYVGSLNRGQQAFYTENDAFTSSIDALGVGVATQTANYTYIAVAGTGTGTTLFAANFSSSANGGSGLKNYGGVVSLRTAGANSEVTSLAFMCETNNVDTVGSAAVDIAATSTSCADGGKAIK
;
A
#
# COMPACT_ATOMS: atom_id res chain seq x y z
N MET A 1 -62.78 44.08 28.34
CA MET A 1 -62.29 42.92 27.56
C MET A 1 -60.78 42.93 27.26
N LYS A 2 -60.09 44.08 27.10
CA LYS A 2 -58.64 44.10 26.76
C LYS A 2 -57.68 43.67 27.90
N THR A 3 -58.11 43.74 29.15
CA THR A 3 -57.27 43.48 30.34
C THR A 3 -57.03 42.00 30.61
N GLU A 4 -58.05 41.15 30.39
CA GLU A 4 -57.97 39.69 30.53
C GLU A 4 -56.98 39.05 29.54
N LEU A 5 -56.97 39.54 28.30
CA LEU A 5 -56.10 39.03 27.23
C LEU A 5 -54.63 39.39 27.52
N LYS A 6 -54.37 40.60 28.03
CA LYS A 6 -53.04 41.00 28.52
C LYS A 6 -52.57 40.10 29.67
N ALA A 7 -53.45 39.77 30.62
CA ALA A 7 -53.11 38.92 31.76
C ALA A 7 -52.77 37.48 31.32
N LYS A 8 -53.58 36.86 30.47
CA LYS A 8 -53.29 35.51 29.91
C LYS A 8 -52.04 35.49 29.03
N PHE A 9 -51.78 36.54 28.27
CA PHE A 9 -50.56 36.65 27.44
C PHE A 9 -49.31 36.80 28.30
N LEU A 10 -49.35 37.61 29.35
CA LEU A 10 -48.27 37.74 30.34
C LEU A 10 -48.00 36.41 31.08
N GLN A 11 -49.06 35.68 31.43
CA GLN A 11 -48.94 34.38 32.10
C GLN A 11 -48.33 33.30 31.18
N HIS A 12 -48.58 33.38 29.86
CA HIS A 12 -47.96 32.50 28.86
C HIS A 12 -46.47 32.82 28.61
N LEU A 13 -46.06 34.08 28.80
CA LEU A 13 -44.64 34.48 28.73
C LEU A 13 -43.88 34.15 30.01
N VAL A 14 -44.50 34.27 31.18
CA VAL A 14 -43.86 33.97 32.48
C VAL A 14 -43.80 32.45 32.75
N GLY A 15 -44.77 31.66 32.25
CA GLY A 15 -44.79 30.20 32.40
C GLY A 15 -43.88 29.41 31.45
N LYS A 16 -43.16 30.09 30.54
CA LYS A 16 -42.29 29.46 29.54
C LYS A 16 -40.81 29.73 29.83
N LYS A 17 -40.38 29.61 31.08
CA LYS A 17 -39.00 29.23 31.38
C LYS A 17 -38.88 27.75 31.03
N LYS A 18 -38.71 27.48 29.73
CA LYS A 18 -38.24 26.18 29.27
C LYS A 18 -36.81 26.02 29.78
N ASP A 19 -36.55 24.87 30.35
CA ASP A 19 -35.26 24.37 30.80
C ASP A 19 -34.26 24.29 29.63
N ASP A 20 -33.74 25.43 29.18
CA ASP A 20 -32.55 25.46 28.34
C ASP A 20 -31.34 25.15 29.23
N GLN A 21 -31.20 23.87 29.60
CA GLN A 21 -30.01 23.34 30.25
C GLN A 21 -28.87 23.35 29.22
N GLY A 22 -28.02 24.37 29.28
CA GLY A 22 -26.80 24.42 28.50
C GLY A 22 -25.78 23.39 28.99
N PHE A 23 -24.95 22.87 28.08
CA PHE A 23 -23.80 22.04 28.43
C PHE A 23 -22.88 22.80 29.39
N THR A 24 -22.49 22.13 30.48
CA THR A 24 -21.53 22.69 31.42
C THR A 24 -20.11 22.61 30.83
N LEU A 25 -19.25 23.57 31.19
CA LEU A 25 -17.84 23.54 30.79
C LEU A 25 -17.12 22.26 31.29
N ILE A 26 -17.54 21.74 32.44
CA ILE A 26 -16.96 20.53 33.01
C ILE A 26 -17.37 19.28 32.23
N GLU A 27 -18.61 19.19 31.73
CA GLU A 27 -19.04 18.10 30.85
C GLU A 27 -18.23 18.07 29.56
N LEU A 28 -18.03 19.24 28.94
CA LEU A 28 -17.22 19.34 27.73
C LEU A 28 -15.76 18.95 28.01
N LEU A 29 -15.22 19.38 29.17
CA LEU A 29 -13.85 19.04 29.60
C LEU A 29 -13.66 17.54 29.80
N VAL A 30 -14.59 16.84 30.45
CA VAL A 30 -14.50 15.38 30.65
C VAL A 30 -14.59 14.66 29.30
N VAL A 31 -15.46 15.10 28.39
CA VAL A 31 -15.59 14.50 27.05
C VAL A 31 -14.30 14.62 26.25
N ILE A 32 -13.67 15.80 26.22
CA ILE A 32 -12.40 15.97 25.49
C ILE A 32 -11.26 15.13 26.08
N ILE A 33 -11.26 14.92 27.41
CA ILE A 33 -10.29 14.05 28.07
C ILE A 33 -10.50 12.60 27.63
N ILE A 34 -11.75 12.11 27.61
CA ILE A 34 -12.06 10.74 27.21
C ILE A 34 -11.67 10.50 25.74
N ILE A 35 -12.08 11.37 24.81
CA ILE A 35 -11.71 11.24 23.38
C ILE A 35 -10.20 11.39 23.19
N GLY A 36 -9.52 12.19 24.02
CA GLY A 36 -8.07 12.34 24.00
C GLY A 36 -7.34 11.04 24.34
N ILE A 37 -7.76 10.36 25.41
CA ILE A 37 -7.20 9.07 25.82
C ILE A 37 -7.44 8.00 24.76
N LEU A 38 -8.67 7.92 24.23
CA LEU A 38 -9.01 6.95 23.18
C LEU A 38 -8.20 7.19 21.90
N SER A 39 -8.07 8.46 21.50
CA SER A 39 -7.32 8.84 20.29
C SER A 39 -5.83 8.53 20.42
N ALA A 40 -5.23 8.71 21.60
CA ALA A 40 -3.82 8.43 21.83
C ALA A 40 -3.46 6.94 21.58
N ILE A 41 -4.38 6.02 21.90
CA ILE A 41 -4.17 4.57 21.70
C ILE A 41 -4.57 4.17 20.27
N ALA A 42 -5.68 4.70 19.75
CA ALA A 42 -6.24 4.29 18.48
C ALA A 42 -5.46 4.83 17.27
N LEU A 43 -5.01 6.09 17.31
CA LEU A 43 -4.37 6.75 16.18
C LEU A 43 -3.11 6.04 15.65
N PRO A 44 -2.11 5.62 16.49
CA PRO A 44 -0.93 4.92 15.96
C PRO A 44 -1.29 3.58 15.31
N SER A 45 -2.27 2.86 15.86
CA SER A 45 -2.77 1.61 15.26
C SER A 45 -3.42 1.87 13.90
N PHE A 46 -4.27 2.89 13.80
CA PHE A 46 -4.92 3.27 12.55
C PHE A 46 -3.91 3.65 11.46
N LEU A 47 -2.91 4.48 11.80
CA LEU A 47 -1.85 4.87 10.85
C LEU A 47 -1.03 3.68 10.36
N ASN A 48 -0.74 2.70 11.23
CA ASN A 48 -0.05 1.47 10.84
C ASN A 48 -0.90 0.58 9.94
N GLN A 49 -2.21 0.49 10.18
CA GLN A 49 -3.13 -0.24 9.30
C GLN A 49 -3.23 0.41 7.92
N ALA A 50 -3.32 1.74 7.86
CA ALA A 50 -3.30 2.48 6.59
C ALA A 50 -1.99 2.23 5.80
N LYS A 51 -0.83 2.19 6.48
CA LYS A 51 0.44 1.82 5.84
C LYS A 51 0.44 0.40 5.29
N LYS A 52 -0.06 -0.58 6.06
CA LYS A 52 -0.18 -1.97 5.60
C LYS A 52 -1.10 -2.11 4.39
N ALA A 53 -2.21 -1.37 4.36
CA ALA A 53 -3.12 -1.35 3.23
C ALA A 53 -2.42 -0.84 1.95
N ARG A 54 -1.65 0.24 2.06
CA ARG A 54 -0.81 0.76 0.96
C ARG A 54 0.25 -0.25 0.52
N GLN A 55 0.96 -0.86 1.46
CA GLN A 55 1.96 -1.91 1.15
C GLN A 55 1.35 -3.13 0.45
N SER A 56 0.10 -3.48 0.76
CA SER A 56 -0.61 -4.57 0.10
C SER A 56 -0.88 -4.31 -1.38
N GLU A 57 -1.00 -3.05 -1.78
CA GLU A 57 -1.11 -2.63 -3.19
C GLU A 57 0.15 -3.04 -3.95
N ALA A 58 1.31 -2.56 -3.49
CA ALA A 58 2.60 -2.87 -4.10
C ALA A 58 2.89 -4.37 -4.18
N LYS A 59 2.63 -5.10 -3.09
CA LYS A 59 2.78 -6.56 -3.07
C LYS A 59 1.92 -7.22 -4.15
N THR A 60 0.66 -6.81 -4.28
CA THR A 60 -0.28 -7.38 -5.25
C THR A 60 0.15 -7.06 -6.67
N TYR A 61 0.59 -5.82 -6.92
CA TYR A 61 0.95 -5.36 -8.25
C TYR A 61 2.25 -6.00 -8.72
N VAL A 62 3.31 -6.02 -7.91
CA VAL A 62 4.56 -6.72 -8.27
C VAL A 62 4.32 -8.21 -8.51
N GLY A 63 3.47 -8.86 -7.71
CA GLY A 63 3.07 -10.25 -7.94
C GLY A 63 2.29 -10.46 -9.24
N SER A 64 1.46 -9.49 -9.62
CA SER A 64 0.73 -9.50 -10.89
C SER A 64 1.65 -9.28 -12.08
N LEU A 65 2.62 -8.37 -11.97
CA LEU A 65 3.67 -8.17 -12.96
C LEU A 65 4.49 -9.45 -13.15
N ASN A 66 4.89 -10.14 -12.07
CA ASN A 66 5.60 -11.42 -12.18
C ASN A 66 4.79 -12.50 -12.91
N ARG A 67 3.47 -12.59 -12.67
CA ARG A 67 2.61 -13.52 -13.44
C ARG A 67 2.48 -13.09 -14.90
N GLY A 68 2.34 -11.78 -15.14
CA GLY A 68 2.32 -11.21 -16.48
C GLY A 68 3.59 -11.53 -17.25
N GLN A 69 4.77 -11.39 -16.65
CA GLN A 69 6.05 -11.71 -17.28
C GLN A 69 6.16 -13.19 -17.65
N GLN A 70 5.66 -14.11 -16.80
CA GLN A 70 5.64 -15.54 -17.12
C GLN A 70 4.70 -15.86 -18.29
N ALA A 71 3.51 -15.26 -18.31
CA ALA A 71 2.57 -15.42 -19.41
C ALA A 71 3.14 -14.84 -20.72
N PHE A 72 3.68 -13.62 -20.66
CA PHE A 72 4.28 -12.94 -21.81
C PHE A 72 5.46 -13.74 -22.39
N TYR A 73 6.31 -14.31 -21.53
CA TYR A 73 7.39 -15.19 -21.96
C TYR A 73 6.86 -16.45 -22.65
N THR A 74 5.79 -17.05 -22.13
CA THR A 74 5.17 -18.25 -22.73
C THR A 74 4.62 -17.97 -24.14
N GLU A 75 4.21 -16.74 -24.42
CA GLU A 75 3.63 -16.33 -25.70
C GLU A 75 4.67 -15.78 -26.70
N ASN A 76 5.73 -15.14 -26.21
CA ASN A 76 6.65 -14.36 -27.04
C ASN A 76 8.12 -14.82 -26.97
N ASP A 77 8.43 -15.86 -26.17
CA ASP A 77 9.78 -16.37 -25.90
C ASP A 77 10.77 -15.28 -25.40
N ALA A 78 10.24 -14.18 -24.85
CA ALA A 78 11.01 -13.05 -24.36
C ALA A 78 10.31 -12.40 -23.16
N PHE A 79 11.08 -11.75 -22.30
CA PHE A 79 10.55 -10.85 -21.27
C PHE A 79 10.44 -9.42 -21.79
N THR A 80 9.60 -8.60 -21.17
CA THR A 80 9.40 -7.19 -21.57
C THR A 80 9.71 -6.22 -20.43
N SER A 81 10.24 -5.05 -20.77
CA SER A 81 10.38 -3.92 -19.84
C SER A 81 9.16 -2.99 -19.85
N SER A 82 8.20 -3.23 -20.73
CA SER A 82 6.95 -2.46 -20.78
C SER A 82 5.88 -3.12 -19.92
N ILE A 83 5.43 -2.40 -18.88
CA ILE A 83 4.33 -2.85 -18.02
C ILE A 83 3.01 -2.96 -18.80
N ASP A 84 2.76 -2.04 -19.74
CA ASP A 84 1.53 -2.03 -20.53
C ASP A 84 1.45 -3.26 -21.46
N ALA A 85 2.59 -3.74 -21.96
CA ALA A 85 2.66 -4.93 -22.80
C ALA A 85 2.26 -6.22 -22.07
N LEU A 86 2.30 -6.23 -20.72
CA LEU A 86 1.89 -7.39 -19.92
C LEU A 86 0.37 -7.55 -19.84
N GLY A 87 -0.41 -6.51 -20.16
CA GLY A 87 -1.88 -6.58 -20.15
C GLY A 87 -2.52 -6.84 -18.77
N VAL A 88 -1.76 -6.69 -17.67
CA VAL A 88 -2.22 -7.00 -16.31
C VAL A 88 -2.98 -5.86 -15.61
N GLY A 89 -3.16 -4.72 -16.28
CA GLY A 89 -3.91 -3.57 -15.74
C GLY A 89 -3.22 -2.84 -14.58
N VAL A 90 -1.89 -2.96 -14.45
CA VAL A 90 -1.10 -2.25 -13.44
C VAL A 90 -0.62 -0.93 -14.03
N ALA A 91 -0.99 0.19 -13.40
CA ALA A 91 -0.45 1.51 -13.77
C ALA A 91 1.01 1.65 -13.34
N THR A 92 1.83 2.35 -14.14
CA THR A 92 3.24 2.63 -13.81
C THR A 92 3.41 3.58 -12.61
N GLN A 93 2.37 4.33 -12.25
CA GLN A 93 2.35 5.22 -11.09
C GLN A 93 0.98 5.21 -10.43
N THR A 94 0.96 5.05 -9.11
CA THR A 94 -0.20 5.31 -8.26
C THR A 94 0.13 6.42 -7.26
N ALA A 95 -0.84 6.80 -6.42
CA ALA A 95 -0.61 7.76 -5.35
C ALA A 95 0.44 7.28 -4.33
N ASN A 96 0.64 5.95 -4.21
CA ASN A 96 1.49 5.35 -3.18
C ASN A 96 2.82 4.83 -3.74
N TYR A 97 2.84 4.35 -4.99
CA TYR A 97 3.99 3.62 -5.56
C TYR A 97 4.22 3.93 -7.03
N THR A 98 5.50 3.89 -7.42
CA THR A 98 5.97 3.89 -8.80
C THR A 98 6.43 2.48 -9.16
N TYR A 99 6.03 1.98 -10.33
CA TYR A 99 6.33 0.63 -10.80
C TYR A 99 7.22 0.67 -12.03
N ILE A 100 8.25 -0.16 -12.04
CA ILE A 100 9.22 -0.28 -13.13
C ILE A 100 9.40 -1.75 -13.46
N ALA A 101 9.37 -2.10 -14.74
CA ALA A 101 9.75 -3.42 -15.22
C ALA A 101 11.07 -3.33 -15.99
N VAL A 102 11.96 -4.29 -15.75
CA VAL A 102 13.25 -4.43 -16.42
C VAL A 102 13.31 -5.84 -16.95
N ALA A 103 13.69 -6.01 -18.21
CA ALA A 103 13.97 -7.31 -18.80
C ALA A 103 15.41 -7.33 -19.29
N GLY A 104 16.07 -8.48 -19.19
CA GLY A 104 17.46 -8.59 -19.60
C GLY A 104 17.99 -10.01 -19.56
N THR A 105 19.28 -10.12 -19.84
CA THR A 105 20.08 -11.34 -19.78
C THR A 105 21.03 -11.25 -18.60
N GLY A 106 20.92 -12.17 -17.65
CA GLY A 106 21.84 -12.33 -16.53
C GLY A 106 23.07 -13.14 -16.90
N THR A 107 23.88 -13.49 -15.89
CA THR A 107 25.08 -14.30 -16.06
C THR A 107 24.75 -15.66 -16.67
N GLY A 108 25.51 -16.09 -17.70
CA GLY A 108 25.33 -17.41 -18.33
C GLY A 108 24.07 -17.57 -19.18
N THR A 109 23.68 -16.52 -19.93
CA THR A 109 22.53 -16.51 -20.87
C THR A 109 21.15 -16.72 -20.24
N THR A 110 21.02 -16.55 -18.92
CA THR A 110 19.73 -16.67 -18.23
C THR A 110 18.87 -15.45 -18.50
N LEU A 111 17.70 -15.63 -19.11
CA LEU A 111 16.73 -14.55 -19.29
C LEU A 111 16.01 -14.26 -17.97
N PHE A 112 15.80 -12.97 -17.68
CA PHE A 112 15.06 -12.54 -16.51
C PHE A 112 14.17 -11.33 -16.80
N ALA A 113 13.15 -11.18 -15.96
CA ALA A 113 12.43 -9.95 -15.74
C ALA A 113 12.48 -9.58 -14.25
N ALA A 114 12.74 -8.32 -13.95
CA ALA A 114 12.67 -7.76 -12.61
C ALA A 114 11.60 -6.65 -12.58
N ASN A 115 10.69 -6.73 -11.62
CA ASN A 115 9.60 -5.80 -11.42
C ASN A 115 9.78 -5.13 -10.07
N PHE A 116 9.82 -3.81 -10.04
CA PHE A 116 10.10 -3.01 -8.86
C PHE A 116 8.95 -2.10 -8.52
N SER A 117 8.85 -1.82 -7.23
CA SER A 117 7.91 -0.88 -6.65
C SER A 117 8.65 0.00 -5.65
N SER A 118 8.77 1.29 -5.97
CA SER A 118 9.33 2.31 -5.07
C SER A 118 8.23 3.20 -4.50
N SER A 119 8.30 3.55 -3.22
CA SER A 119 7.36 4.50 -2.60
C SER A 119 7.35 5.79 -3.41
N ALA A 120 6.18 6.18 -3.91
CA ALA A 120 5.98 7.48 -4.51
C ALA A 120 6.39 8.56 -3.49
N ASN A 121 7.12 9.59 -3.96
CA ASN A 121 7.59 10.73 -3.16
C ASN A 121 8.70 10.45 -2.13
N GLY A 122 9.50 9.39 -2.29
CA GLY A 122 10.86 9.33 -1.72
C GLY A 122 11.02 9.24 -0.21
N GLY A 123 10.01 8.80 0.56
CA GLY A 123 10.21 8.67 2.02
C GLY A 123 8.97 8.51 2.89
N SER A 124 7.82 8.11 2.34
CA SER A 124 6.74 7.67 3.21
C SER A 124 7.18 6.35 3.85
N GLY A 125 6.92 6.09 5.14
CA GLY A 125 7.33 4.87 5.86
C GLY A 125 6.67 3.57 5.36
N LEU A 126 6.71 3.36 4.05
CA LEU A 126 6.25 2.28 3.23
C LEU A 126 7.48 1.49 2.77
N LYS A 127 7.33 0.18 2.68
CA LYS A 127 8.37 -0.71 2.18
C LYS A 127 8.37 -0.69 0.66
N ASN A 128 9.55 -0.90 0.09
CA ASN A 128 9.70 -1.17 -1.33
C ASN A 128 9.62 -2.66 -1.60
N TYR A 129 9.18 -3.01 -2.81
CA TYR A 129 8.98 -4.39 -3.22
C TYR A 129 9.71 -4.64 -4.54
N GLY A 130 10.30 -5.82 -4.67
CA GLY A 130 10.96 -6.28 -5.88
C GLY A 130 10.57 -7.72 -6.17
N GLY A 131 10.33 -8.03 -7.43
CA GLY A 131 10.01 -9.36 -7.91
C GLY A 131 10.91 -9.72 -9.07
N VAL A 132 11.47 -10.92 -9.09
CA VAL A 132 12.22 -11.45 -10.23
C VAL A 132 11.51 -12.68 -10.77
N VAL A 133 11.43 -12.74 -12.09
CA VAL A 133 11.10 -13.93 -12.85
C VAL A 133 12.33 -14.31 -13.64
N SER A 134 12.80 -15.54 -13.50
CA SER A 134 13.93 -16.04 -14.28
C SER A 134 13.65 -17.46 -14.77
N LEU A 135 14.31 -17.81 -15.87
CA LEU A 135 14.30 -19.18 -16.37
C LEU A 135 15.41 -19.96 -15.68
N ARG A 136 15.05 -21.09 -15.08
CA ARG A 136 16.00 -22.00 -14.48
C ARG A 136 15.79 -23.40 -15.03
N THR A 137 16.90 -23.99 -15.46
CA THR A 137 16.95 -25.40 -15.80
C THR A 137 16.86 -26.22 -14.51
N ALA A 138 15.80 -27.00 -14.37
CA ALA A 138 15.57 -27.85 -13.22
C ALA A 138 15.60 -29.33 -13.64
N GLY A 139 16.35 -30.16 -12.91
CA GLY A 139 16.40 -31.61 -13.12
C GLY A 139 17.44 -32.07 -14.17
N ALA A 140 17.65 -33.39 -14.22
CA ALA A 140 18.63 -34.04 -15.10
C ALA A 140 18.28 -33.94 -16.60
N ASN A 141 17.03 -33.59 -16.93
CA ASN A 141 16.50 -33.56 -18.30
C ASN A 141 16.62 -32.19 -18.98
N SER A 142 17.31 -31.23 -18.36
CA SER A 142 17.45 -29.88 -18.89
C SER A 142 16.12 -29.14 -19.15
N GLU A 143 15.07 -29.42 -18.37
CA GLU A 143 13.78 -28.73 -18.49
C GLU A 143 13.88 -27.29 -17.98
N VAL A 144 13.50 -26.34 -18.83
CA VAL A 144 13.49 -24.92 -18.50
C VAL A 144 12.17 -24.59 -17.80
N THR A 145 12.25 -24.13 -16.56
CA THR A 145 11.10 -23.74 -15.75
C THR A 145 11.21 -22.27 -15.36
N SER A 146 10.09 -21.54 -15.34
CA SER A 146 10.06 -20.18 -14.83
C SER A 146 9.94 -20.18 -13.31
N LEU A 147 10.88 -19.52 -12.63
CA LEU A 147 10.86 -19.31 -11.19
C LEU A 147 10.51 -17.85 -10.92
N ALA A 148 9.54 -17.61 -10.05
CA ALA A 148 9.21 -16.28 -9.55
C ALA A 148 9.60 -16.15 -8.07
N PHE A 149 10.25 -15.05 -7.72
CA PHE A 149 10.66 -14.74 -6.36
C PHE A 149 10.34 -13.28 -6.06
N MET A 150 9.97 -12.99 -4.81
CA MET A 150 9.63 -11.64 -4.37
C MET A 150 10.29 -11.31 -3.05
N CYS A 151 10.62 -10.03 -2.90
CA CYS A 151 11.28 -9.47 -1.74
C CYS A 151 10.63 -8.16 -1.32
N GLU A 152 10.73 -7.87 -0.02
CA GLU A 152 10.46 -6.55 0.54
C GLU A 152 11.72 -5.97 1.18
N THR A 153 11.89 -4.65 1.08
CA THR A 153 12.98 -3.93 1.75
C THR A 153 12.47 -2.64 2.38
N ASN A 154 13.14 -2.21 3.45
CA ASN A 154 12.91 -0.90 4.05
C ASN A 154 13.76 0.20 3.37
N ASN A 155 14.68 -0.18 2.47
CA ASN A 155 15.53 0.77 1.78
C ASN A 155 14.73 1.53 0.71
N VAL A 156 14.71 2.85 0.85
CA VAL A 156 14.06 3.78 -0.07
C VAL A 156 15.01 4.14 -1.22
N ASP A 157 15.17 3.22 -2.16
CA ASP A 157 15.79 3.53 -3.45
C ASP A 157 14.73 4.04 -4.44
N THR A 158 15.12 4.99 -5.28
CA THR A 158 14.32 5.62 -6.35
C THR A 158 13.75 4.62 -7.35
N VAL A 159 14.43 3.49 -7.54
CA VAL A 159 14.07 2.48 -8.54
C VAL A 159 13.53 1.19 -7.91
N GLY A 160 13.62 1.03 -6.58
CA GLY A 160 13.25 -0.21 -5.89
C GLY A 160 14.22 -1.38 -6.09
N SER A 161 15.34 -1.16 -6.78
CA SER A 161 16.38 -2.15 -7.11
C SER A 161 16.99 -2.81 -5.87
N ALA A 162 17.05 -2.08 -4.76
CA ALA A 162 17.51 -2.59 -3.47
C ALA A 162 16.65 -3.73 -2.88
N ALA A 163 15.51 -4.06 -3.49
CA ALA A 163 14.65 -5.14 -2.99
C ALA A 163 15.13 -6.53 -3.41
N VAL A 164 15.75 -6.71 -4.59
CA VAL A 164 16.08 -8.04 -5.13
C VAL A 164 17.44 -8.03 -5.81
N ASP A 165 18.21 -9.10 -5.63
CA ASP A 165 19.47 -9.26 -6.33
C ASP A 165 19.20 -9.88 -7.71
N ILE A 166 19.65 -9.18 -8.76
CA ILE A 166 19.45 -9.55 -10.17
C ILE A 166 20.68 -10.31 -10.70
N ALA A 167 21.79 -10.36 -9.94
CA ALA A 167 23.09 -10.79 -10.43
C ALA A 167 23.36 -12.30 -10.33
N ALA A 168 22.50 -13.07 -9.67
CA ALA A 168 22.81 -14.48 -9.38
C ALA A 168 21.70 -15.44 -9.79
N THR A 169 22.14 -16.61 -10.25
CA THR A 169 21.39 -17.87 -10.36
C THR A 169 20.69 -18.31 -9.06
N SER A 170 20.84 -17.54 -7.96
CA SER A 170 20.13 -17.65 -6.70
C SER A 170 19.15 -16.49 -6.54
N THR A 171 17.87 -16.80 -6.45
CA THR A 171 16.82 -15.87 -6.03
C THR A 171 17.07 -15.42 -4.59
N SER A 172 17.73 -14.27 -4.44
CA SER A 172 18.05 -13.65 -3.14
C SER A 172 17.59 -12.19 -3.10
N CYS A 173 17.25 -11.73 -1.90
CA CYS A 173 16.92 -10.32 -1.69
C CYS A 173 18.20 -9.50 -1.53
N ALA A 174 18.24 -8.30 -2.08
CA ALA A 174 19.35 -7.36 -1.91
C ALA A 174 19.23 -6.62 -0.55
N ASP A 175 20.36 -6.08 -0.08
CA ASP A 175 20.47 -5.12 1.04
C ASP A 175 19.70 -5.48 2.33
N GLY A 176 19.72 -6.75 2.74
CA GLY A 176 19.00 -7.21 3.94
C GLY A 176 17.48 -7.28 3.78
N GLY A 177 16.99 -7.24 2.55
CA GLY A 177 15.59 -7.48 2.20
C GLY A 177 15.12 -8.87 2.61
N LYS A 178 13.81 -9.00 2.85
CA LYS A 178 13.18 -10.23 3.28
C LYS A 178 12.39 -10.87 2.15
N ALA A 179 12.62 -12.16 1.92
CA ALA A 179 11.84 -12.94 0.97
C ALA A 179 10.37 -13.02 1.40
N ILE A 180 9.47 -12.84 0.44
CA ILE A 180 8.03 -12.96 0.63
C ILE A 180 7.45 -13.96 -0.37
N LYS A 181 6.49 -14.75 0.10
CA LYS A 181 5.64 -15.58 -0.76
C LYS A 181 4.52 -14.74 -1.38
#